data_AF-A0A9R0I2I1-F1
#
_entry.id   AF-A0A9R0I2I1-F1
#
_cell.length_a   1.000
_cell.length_b   1.000
_cell.length_c   1.000
_cell.angle_alpha   90.00
_cell.angle_beta   90.00
_cell.angle_gamma   90.00
#
_symmetry.space_group_name_H-M   'P 1'
#
loop_
_entity.id
_entity.type
_entity.pdbx_description
1 polymer ?
#
loop_
_entity_poly.entity_id
_entity_poly.type
_entity_poly.pdbx_seq_one_letter_code
_entity_poly.pdbx_strand_id
1 'polypeptide(L)'
;VNKPTSKEPKGKGNKGKEIVVGGSGTKASNTKSKTYFLDNYKVQNLSGKCNVMKTMMLGLKEGEHVKVHCTKRTFNMEKDFEISVTVEDTDQLLSGAWLNISIIQVFATALSELCFHDDCHPNSIGFMCPEMISATMLKSDADRILLYMTRSMSALSSKTFILCPYYEKSHWMLLVLCLSKRE
;
A
#
# COMPACT_ATOMS: atom_id res chain seq x y z
N VAL A 1 -14.85 -14.08 -86.01
CA VAL A 1 -13.68 -13.30 -86.47
C VAL A 1 -13.19 -12.43 -85.31
N ASN A 2 -11.89 -12.48 -85.04
CA ASN A 2 -11.08 -11.68 -84.10
C ASN A 2 -11.13 -11.97 -82.58
N LYS A 3 -10.08 -12.67 -82.12
CA LYS A 3 -9.33 -12.38 -80.88
C LYS A 3 -8.16 -11.44 -81.27
N PRO A 4 -7.56 -10.62 -80.37
CA PRO A 4 -6.51 -11.12 -79.46
C PRO A 4 -6.44 -10.41 -78.06
N THR A 5 -6.29 -11.14 -76.93
CA THR A 5 -5.12 -11.18 -75.96
C THR A 5 -4.82 -9.90 -75.16
N SER A 6 -4.42 -9.87 -73.88
CA SER A 6 -4.20 -10.78 -72.72
C SER A 6 -3.78 -9.86 -71.54
N LYS A 7 -3.95 -10.08 -70.23
CA LYS A 7 -3.38 -11.09 -69.32
C LYS A 7 -3.90 -10.76 -67.89
N GLU A 8 -4.26 -11.78 -67.12
CA GLU A 8 -4.56 -11.67 -65.67
C GLU A 8 -3.28 -11.48 -64.83
N PRO A 9 -3.42 -11.14 -63.53
CA PRO A 9 -3.12 -12.18 -62.55
C PRO A 9 -4.26 -12.46 -61.55
N LYS A 10 -4.68 -13.73 -61.54
CA LYS A 10 -4.84 -14.64 -60.39
C LYS A 10 -4.76 -13.99 -58.99
N GLY A 11 -5.67 -14.23 -58.05
CA GLY A 11 -6.82 -15.12 -58.05
C GLY A 11 -7.25 -15.47 -56.63
N LYS A 12 -8.56 -15.78 -56.53
CA LYS A 12 -9.26 -16.67 -55.59
C LYS A 12 -9.25 -16.27 -54.11
N GLY A 13 -10.37 -16.13 -53.41
CA GLY A 13 -11.72 -16.71 -53.56
C GLY A 13 -12.15 -17.08 -52.14
N ASN A 14 -12.93 -16.25 -51.45
CA ASN A 14 -14.39 -16.13 -51.43
C ASN A 14 -15.12 -17.26 -50.67
N LYS A 15 -16.13 -16.82 -49.90
CA LYS A 15 -17.20 -17.55 -49.19
C LYS A 15 -16.78 -18.16 -47.86
N GLY A 16 -17.55 -18.05 -46.77
CA GLY A 16 -18.91 -17.59 -46.58
C GLY A 16 -19.38 -18.21 -45.25
N LYS A 17 -20.05 -17.39 -44.43
CA LYS A 17 -20.76 -17.64 -43.16
C LYS A 17 -20.94 -19.10 -42.69
N GLU A 18 -20.65 -19.32 -41.40
CA GLU A 18 -21.46 -20.19 -40.54
C GLU A 18 -21.37 -19.72 -39.06
N ILE A 19 -22.48 -19.85 -38.33
CA ILE A 19 -22.67 -19.47 -36.92
C ILE A 19 -22.39 -20.72 -36.06
N VAL A 20 -21.58 -20.62 -34.99
CA VAL A 20 -21.55 -21.63 -33.92
C VAL A 20 -21.44 -20.96 -32.54
N VAL A 21 -22.34 -21.38 -31.66
CA VAL A 21 -22.46 -21.07 -30.23
C VAL A 21 -21.44 -21.88 -29.43
N GLY A 22 -20.85 -21.26 -28.40
CA GLY A 22 -20.38 -21.96 -27.19
C GLY A 22 -19.00 -22.62 -27.28
N GLY A 23 -17.98 -21.94 -26.75
CA GLY A 23 -16.68 -22.53 -26.47
C GLY A 23 -15.92 -21.68 -25.45
N SER A 24 -15.78 -22.22 -24.24
CA SER A 24 -14.95 -21.67 -23.16
C SER A 24 -13.51 -21.50 -23.64
N GLY A 25 -13.13 -20.25 -23.93
CA GLY A 25 -11.76 -19.86 -24.21
C GLY A 25 -11.32 -18.85 -23.17
N THR A 26 -10.56 -19.32 -22.19
CA THR A 26 -9.81 -18.47 -21.26
C THR A 26 -8.95 -17.52 -22.08
N LYS A 27 -9.40 -16.27 -22.25
CA LYS A 27 -8.54 -15.22 -22.79
C LYS A 27 -7.48 -14.95 -21.73
N ALA A 28 -6.33 -15.58 -21.90
CA ALA A 28 -5.11 -15.22 -21.20
C ALA A 28 -4.92 -13.71 -21.37
N SER A 29 -5.08 -12.99 -20.26
CA SER A 29 -4.78 -11.58 -20.20
C SER A 29 -3.28 -11.45 -20.47
N ASN A 30 -2.92 -10.97 -21.65
CA ASN A 30 -1.56 -10.52 -21.97
C ASN A 30 -1.24 -9.21 -21.26
N THR A 31 -1.52 -9.14 -19.95
CA THR A 31 -0.87 -8.17 -19.09
C THR A 31 0.55 -8.67 -18.95
N LYS A 32 1.46 -8.16 -19.80
CA LYS A 32 2.88 -8.17 -19.48
C LYS A 32 2.97 -7.62 -18.06
N SER A 33 3.27 -8.49 -17.11
CA SER A 33 3.71 -8.11 -15.78
C SER A 33 4.76 -7.03 -16.00
N LYS A 34 4.41 -5.78 -15.66
CA LYS A 34 5.43 -4.74 -15.58
C LYS A 34 6.30 -5.20 -14.41
N THR A 35 7.43 -5.78 -14.78
CA THR A 35 8.54 -6.07 -13.90
C THR A 35 8.79 -4.86 -13.02
N TYR A 36 9.01 -5.20 -11.76
CA TYR A 36 9.14 -4.40 -10.56
C TYR A 36 9.72 -3.00 -10.81
N PHE A 37 9.15 -2.00 -10.15
CA PHE A 37 9.67 -0.62 -10.11
C PHE A 37 11.13 -0.54 -9.60
N LEU A 38 11.73 -1.65 -9.16
CA LEU A 38 12.98 -1.70 -8.41
C LEU A 38 13.91 -2.87 -8.82
N ASP A 39 13.95 -3.30 -10.08
CA ASP A 39 15.01 -4.25 -10.54
C ASP A 39 16.44 -3.70 -10.32
N ASN A 40 16.58 -2.39 -10.06
CA ASN A 40 17.84 -1.71 -9.75
C ASN A 40 17.99 -1.24 -8.29
N TYR A 41 17.11 -1.63 -7.38
CA TYR A 41 17.21 -1.21 -5.98
C TYR A 41 18.27 -2.03 -5.25
N LYS A 42 19.51 -1.58 -5.40
CA LYS A 42 20.63 -2.09 -4.63
C LYS A 42 20.66 -1.32 -3.31
N VAL A 43 20.64 -2.04 -2.20
CA VAL A 43 20.89 -1.52 -0.84
C VAL A 43 22.17 -0.65 -0.81
N GLN A 44 23.14 -0.94 -1.68
CA GLN A 44 24.39 -0.19 -1.83
C GLN A 44 24.20 1.26 -2.32
N ASN A 45 23.07 1.59 -2.93
CA ASN A 45 22.73 2.94 -3.41
C ASN A 45 21.96 3.76 -2.36
N LEU A 46 21.73 3.21 -1.17
CA LEU A 46 21.01 3.91 -0.12
C LEU A 46 21.86 5.05 0.48
N SER A 47 21.16 6.05 1.02
CA SER A 47 21.80 7.17 1.71
C SER A 47 22.66 6.71 2.89
N GLY A 48 23.63 7.52 3.31
CA GLY A 48 24.43 7.25 4.50
C GLY A 48 23.59 6.96 5.75
N LYS A 49 22.42 7.61 5.89
CA LYS A 49 21.49 7.38 7.02
C LYS A 49 20.90 5.97 7.00
N CYS A 50 20.55 5.46 5.82
CA CYS A 50 20.05 4.09 5.67
C CYS A 50 21.13 3.05 6.00
N ASN A 51 22.39 3.32 5.63
CA ASN A 51 23.52 2.45 5.98
C ASN A 51 23.80 2.45 7.49
N VAL A 52 23.66 3.61 8.15
CA VAL A 52 23.74 3.71 9.62
C VAL A 52 22.63 2.91 10.27
N MET A 53 21.38 3.09 9.83
CA MET A 53 20.24 2.32 10.33
C MET A 53 20.48 0.81 10.16
N LYS A 54 20.93 0.37 8.99
CA LYS A 54 21.26 -1.04 8.75
C LYS A 54 22.33 -1.57 9.71
N THR A 55 23.41 -0.80 9.91
CA THR A 55 24.48 -1.18 10.85
C THR A 55 23.96 -1.28 12.28
N MET A 56 23.10 -0.35 12.71
CA MET A 56 22.47 -0.39 14.03
C MET A 56 21.61 -1.64 14.21
N MET A 57 20.80 -1.98 13.21
CA MET A 57 19.93 -3.18 13.27
C MET A 57 20.73 -4.49 13.28
N LEU A 58 21.86 -4.55 12.56
CA LEU A 58 22.75 -5.72 12.58
C LEU A 58 23.45 -5.95 13.93
N GLY A 59 23.49 -4.93 14.79
CA GLY A 59 24.03 -5.05 16.15
C GLY A 59 23.09 -5.73 17.15
N LEU A 60 21.83 -5.97 16.75
CA LEU A 60 20.84 -6.64 17.59
C LEU A 60 21.09 -8.15 17.65
N LYS A 61 20.86 -8.75 18.81
CA LYS A 61 20.87 -10.21 18.95
C LYS A 61 19.61 -10.81 18.31
N GLU A 62 19.67 -12.11 18.05
CA GLU A 62 18.50 -12.84 17.58
C GLU A 62 17.33 -12.71 18.57
N GLY A 63 16.16 -12.32 18.06
CA GLY A 63 14.98 -12.03 18.87
C GLY A 63 14.94 -10.64 19.52
N GLU A 64 15.97 -9.81 19.37
CA GLU A 64 15.91 -8.41 19.81
C GLU A 64 15.19 -7.51 18.80
N HIS A 65 14.54 -6.46 19.32
CA HIS A 65 13.74 -5.52 18.55
C HIS A 65 13.99 -4.10 19.04
N VAL A 66 13.93 -3.13 18.12
CA VAL A 66 13.89 -1.72 18.48
C VAL A 66 12.47 -1.36 18.85
N LYS A 67 12.29 -0.70 20.01
CA LYS A 67 10.99 -0.24 20.47
C LYS A 67 10.86 1.25 20.20
N VAL A 68 9.87 1.62 19.41
CA VAL A 68 9.49 3.01 19.17
C VAL A 68 8.28 3.33 20.02
N HIS A 69 8.42 4.28 20.94
CA HIS A 69 7.31 4.74 21.73
C HIS A 69 6.28 5.45 20.85
N CYS A 70 5.01 5.07 20.98
CA CYS A 70 3.90 5.70 20.28
C CYS A 70 2.87 6.18 21.28
N THR A 71 2.56 7.47 21.23
CA THR A 71 1.52 8.05 22.07
C THR A 71 0.15 7.57 21.61
N LYS A 72 -0.77 7.45 22.57
CA LYS A 72 -2.18 7.11 22.30
C LYS A 72 -2.86 8.12 21.37
N ARG A 73 -2.38 9.36 21.33
CA ARG A 73 -2.92 10.44 20.50
C ARG A 73 -2.67 10.19 19.01
N THR A 74 -1.53 9.62 18.65
CA THR A 74 -1.15 9.36 17.25
C THR A 74 -2.22 8.54 16.52
N PHE A 75 -2.74 7.51 17.17
CA PHE A 75 -3.68 6.56 16.57
C PHE A 75 -5.02 6.43 17.28
N ASN A 76 -5.33 7.33 18.21
CA ASN A 76 -6.58 7.33 19.00
C ASN A 76 -6.78 6.04 19.83
N MET A 77 -5.70 5.57 20.43
CA MET A 77 -5.71 4.41 21.33
C MET A 77 -6.13 4.80 22.76
N GLU A 78 -6.44 3.81 23.60
CA GLU A 78 -6.73 4.07 25.02
C GLU A 78 -5.46 4.40 25.81
N LYS A 79 -4.34 3.78 25.43
CA LYS A 79 -3.06 3.82 26.13
C LYS A 79 -1.92 3.99 25.13
N ASP A 80 -0.82 4.55 25.62
CA ASP A 80 0.42 4.58 24.86
C ASP A 80 0.92 3.15 24.67
N PHE A 81 1.67 2.91 23.61
CA PHE A 81 2.16 1.59 23.27
C PHE A 81 3.53 1.67 22.59
N GLU A 82 4.18 0.51 22.44
CA GLU A 82 5.48 0.40 21.78
C GLU A 82 5.31 -0.33 20.46
N ILE A 83 5.83 0.26 19.39
CA ILE A 83 5.96 -0.41 18.09
C ILE A 83 7.28 -1.16 18.11
N SER A 84 7.23 -2.48 17.94
CA SER A 84 8.44 -3.30 17.84
C SER A 84 8.88 -3.39 16.39
N VAL A 85 10.11 -2.96 16.10
CA VAL A 85 10.73 -2.99 14.78
C VAL A 85 11.83 -4.04 14.78
N THR A 86 11.72 -4.99 13.88
CA THR A 86 12.68 -6.09 13.74
C THR A 86 13.76 -5.77 12.70
N VAL A 87 14.83 -6.59 12.68
CA VAL A 87 15.83 -6.53 11.60
C VAL A 87 15.17 -6.79 10.24
N GLU A 88 14.24 -7.75 10.18
CA GLU A 88 13.50 -8.09 8.96
C GLU A 88 12.67 -6.90 8.46
N ASP A 89 11.99 -6.17 9.36
CA ASP A 89 11.23 -4.98 8.99
C ASP A 89 12.09 -3.93 8.28
N THR A 90 13.31 -3.75 8.79
CA THR A 90 14.26 -2.80 8.23
C THR A 90 14.84 -3.30 6.91
N ASP A 91 15.19 -4.58 6.82
CA ASP A 91 15.69 -5.16 5.57
C ASP A 91 14.63 -5.12 4.47
N GLN A 92 13.36 -5.36 4.79
CA GLN A 92 12.27 -5.25 3.83
C GLN A 92 12.07 -3.80 3.35
N LEU A 93 12.10 -2.82 4.25
CA LEU A 93 12.10 -1.40 3.90
C LEU A 93 13.30 -1.04 2.99
N LEU A 94 14.50 -1.46 3.37
CA LEU A 94 15.76 -1.13 2.69
C LEU A 94 16.01 -1.92 1.42
N SER A 95 15.22 -2.95 1.13
CA SER A 95 15.25 -3.71 -0.13
C SER A 95 14.09 -3.36 -1.06
N GLY A 96 13.17 -2.48 -0.63
CA GLY A 96 11.97 -2.15 -1.41
C GLY A 96 11.00 -3.34 -1.49
N ALA A 97 11.14 -4.29 -0.55
CA ALA A 97 10.18 -5.35 -0.35
C ALA A 97 8.91 -4.78 0.32
N TRP A 98 8.04 -5.67 0.78
CA TRP A 98 6.74 -5.26 1.29
C TRP A 98 6.90 -4.60 2.66
N LEU A 99 6.27 -3.43 2.82
CA LEU A 99 6.34 -2.72 4.08
C LEU A 99 5.50 -3.44 5.15
N ASN A 100 6.09 -3.61 6.33
CA ASN A 100 5.37 -4.14 7.48
C ASN A 100 4.50 -3.06 8.14
N ILE A 101 3.48 -3.53 8.86
CA ILE A 101 2.59 -2.69 9.67
C ILE A 101 3.43 -1.81 10.63
N SER A 102 4.45 -2.40 11.27
CA SER A 102 5.36 -1.70 12.19
C SER A 102 6.05 -0.50 11.55
N ILE A 103 6.60 -0.66 10.34
CA ILE A 103 7.26 0.42 9.60
C ILE A 103 6.27 1.55 9.28
N ILE A 104 5.07 1.22 8.80
CA ILE A 104 4.05 2.23 8.51
C ILE A 104 3.60 2.96 9.78
N GLN A 105 3.46 2.24 10.91
CA GLN A 105 3.17 2.85 12.21
C GLN A 105 4.27 3.82 12.62
N VAL A 106 5.55 3.44 12.51
CA VAL A 106 6.69 4.32 12.83
C VAL A 106 6.67 5.59 11.96
N PHE A 107 6.45 5.44 10.66
CA PHE A 107 6.34 6.59 9.75
C PHE A 107 5.19 7.52 10.14
N ALA A 108 4.00 6.97 10.41
CA ALA A 108 2.85 7.77 10.83
C ALA A 108 3.07 8.45 12.19
N THR A 109 3.76 7.80 13.14
CA THR A 109 4.16 8.42 14.41
C THR A 109 5.08 9.61 14.17
N ALA A 110 6.15 9.44 13.40
CA ALA A 110 7.09 10.52 13.09
C ALA A 110 6.40 11.68 12.36
N LEU A 111 5.53 11.39 11.38
CA LEU A 111 4.75 12.41 10.68
C LEU A 111 3.80 13.15 11.63
N SER A 112 3.13 12.43 12.53
CA SER A 112 2.25 13.04 13.51
C SER A 112 3.01 13.99 14.42
N GLU A 113 4.20 13.62 14.89
CA GLU A 113 5.06 14.48 15.72
C GLU A 113 5.49 15.75 14.96
N LEU A 114 5.91 15.60 13.70
CA LEU A 114 6.26 16.75 12.85
C LEU A 114 5.06 17.69 12.65
N CYS A 115 3.87 17.14 12.39
CA CYS A 115 2.65 17.94 12.24
C CYS A 115 2.20 18.63 13.55
N PHE A 116 2.62 18.15 14.72
CA PHE A 116 2.36 18.81 15.99
C PHE A 116 3.40 19.86 16.35
N HIS A 117 4.61 19.78 15.79
CA HIS A 117 5.69 20.72 16.03
C HIS A 117 5.61 21.98 15.16
N ASP A 118 5.11 21.87 13.94
CA ASP A 118 4.90 23.03 13.07
C ASP A 118 3.53 23.68 13.33
N ASP A 119 3.53 24.89 13.89
CA ASP A 119 2.36 25.77 14.06
C ASP A 119 1.66 26.13 12.72
N CYS A 120 2.18 25.67 11.58
CA CYS A 120 1.66 25.97 10.26
C CYS A 120 0.30 25.32 9.97
N HIS A 121 0.01 24.13 10.52
CA HIS A 121 -1.26 23.42 10.28
C HIS A 121 -1.77 22.63 11.50
N PRO A 122 -2.02 23.29 12.64
CA PRO A 122 -2.58 22.61 13.79
C PRO A 122 -3.91 21.96 13.39
N ASN A 123 -4.01 20.65 13.58
CA ASN A 123 -5.22 19.85 13.37
C ASN A 123 -5.69 19.53 11.94
N SER A 124 -4.87 19.66 10.89
CA SER A 124 -5.34 19.27 9.54
C SER A 124 -5.46 17.75 9.34
N ILE A 125 -4.54 16.94 9.89
CA ILE A 125 -4.46 15.50 9.61
C ILE A 125 -4.63 14.67 10.90
N GLY A 126 -5.33 13.56 10.77
CA GLY A 126 -5.39 12.46 11.73
C GLY A 126 -5.00 11.14 11.10
N PHE A 127 -4.60 10.16 11.91
CA PHE A 127 -4.20 8.83 11.45
C PHE A 127 -5.04 7.74 12.13
N MET A 128 -5.41 6.72 11.38
CA MET A 128 -5.89 5.46 11.93
C MET A 128 -4.74 4.44 11.99
N CYS A 129 -4.78 3.58 13.01
CA CYS A 129 -3.77 2.54 13.19
C CYS A 129 -3.95 1.45 12.12
N PRO A 130 -2.94 1.18 11.29
CA PRO A 130 -3.02 0.13 10.26
C PRO A 130 -3.29 -1.25 10.83
N GLU A 131 -2.76 -1.56 12.03
CA GLU A 131 -3.02 -2.82 12.71
C GLU A 131 -4.52 -2.97 13.02
N MET A 132 -5.11 -1.97 13.68
CA MET A 132 -6.51 -2.01 14.12
C MET A 132 -7.48 -2.08 12.96
N ILE A 133 -7.19 -1.43 11.84
CA ILE A 133 -8.10 -1.41 10.70
C ILE A 133 -7.79 -2.50 9.67
N SER A 134 -6.78 -3.34 9.88
CA SER A 134 -6.40 -4.39 8.92
C SER A 134 -7.53 -5.39 8.67
N ALA A 135 -7.57 -5.97 7.46
CA ALA A 135 -8.54 -7.02 7.13
C ALA A 135 -8.43 -8.25 8.04
N THR A 136 -7.23 -8.54 8.54
CA THR A 136 -6.97 -9.63 9.48
C THR A 136 -7.63 -9.36 10.82
N MET A 137 -7.40 -8.17 11.39
CA MET A 137 -8.01 -7.81 12.67
C MET A 137 -9.54 -7.75 12.58
N LEU A 138 -10.08 -7.27 11.44
CA LEU A 138 -11.53 -7.24 11.20
C LEU A 138 -12.18 -8.62 11.28
N LYS A 139 -11.46 -9.64 10.83
CA LYS A 139 -11.94 -11.03 10.90
C LYS A 139 -11.79 -11.65 12.28
N SER A 140 -10.78 -11.24 13.05
CA SER A 140 -10.53 -11.82 14.37
C SER A 140 -11.41 -11.21 15.46
N ASP A 141 -11.67 -9.91 15.43
CA ASP A 141 -12.36 -9.19 16.49
C ASP A 141 -13.08 -7.93 15.96
N ALA A 142 -14.25 -8.15 15.36
CA ALA A 142 -15.04 -7.09 14.75
C ALA A 142 -15.56 -6.07 15.78
N ASP A 143 -15.93 -6.51 16.99
CA ASP A 143 -16.47 -5.64 18.04
C ASP A 143 -15.41 -4.67 18.55
N ARG A 144 -14.18 -5.15 18.78
CA ARG A 144 -13.06 -4.29 19.18
C ARG A 144 -12.77 -3.25 18.11
N ILE A 145 -12.88 -3.60 16.83
CA ILE A 145 -12.66 -2.67 15.73
C ILE A 145 -13.78 -1.66 15.63
N LEU A 146 -15.04 -2.08 15.76
CA LEU A 146 -16.16 -1.16 15.77
C LEU A 146 -16.02 -0.13 16.89
N LEU A 147 -15.60 -0.58 18.09
CA LEU A 147 -15.31 0.29 19.21
C LEU A 147 -14.15 1.26 18.92
N TYR A 148 -13.04 0.75 18.36
CA TYR A 148 -11.89 1.55 17.95
C TYR A 148 -12.27 2.61 16.90
N MET A 149 -13.00 2.21 15.87
CA MET A 149 -13.45 3.08 14.79
C MET A 149 -14.37 4.18 15.32
N THR A 150 -15.36 3.83 16.15
CA THR A 150 -16.28 4.80 16.76
C THR A 150 -15.53 5.86 17.56
N ARG A 151 -14.58 5.44 18.39
CA ARG A 151 -13.75 6.34 19.19
C ARG A 151 -12.83 7.20 18.32
N SER A 152 -12.18 6.59 17.33
CA SER A 152 -11.29 7.29 16.40
C SER A 152 -12.04 8.35 15.61
N MET A 153 -13.23 8.03 15.08
CA MET A 153 -14.06 9.00 14.35
C MET A 153 -14.50 10.17 15.24
N SER A 154 -14.84 9.91 16.50
CA SER A 154 -15.15 10.98 17.46
C SER A 154 -13.92 11.85 17.76
N ALA A 155 -12.76 11.23 18.03
CA ALA A 155 -11.52 11.93 18.37
C ALA A 155 -10.96 12.76 17.21
N LEU A 156 -11.17 12.30 15.97
CA LEU A 156 -10.68 12.94 14.76
C LEU A 156 -11.73 13.85 14.07
N SER A 157 -12.89 14.06 14.69
CA SER A 157 -14.01 14.82 14.11
C SER A 157 -13.69 16.27 13.74
N SER A 158 -12.66 16.86 14.35
CA SER A 158 -12.18 18.22 14.07
C SER A 158 -11.07 18.29 13.02
N LYS A 159 -10.59 17.15 12.51
CA LYS A 159 -9.54 17.10 11.49
C LYS A 159 -10.10 17.39 10.10
N THR A 160 -9.25 17.87 9.20
CA THR A 160 -9.61 18.04 7.78
C THR A 160 -9.53 16.72 7.02
N PHE A 161 -8.47 15.95 7.27
CA PHE A 161 -8.21 14.67 6.64
C PHE A 161 -7.92 13.60 7.68
N ILE A 162 -8.39 12.37 7.42
CA ILE A 162 -7.98 11.19 8.16
C ILE A 162 -7.30 10.23 7.18
N LEU A 163 -6.08 9.84 7.49
CA LEU A 163 -5.30 8.86 6.74
C LEU A 163 -5.48 7.47 7.35
N CYS A 164 -5.96 6.55 6.53
CA CYS A 164 -6.28 5.17 6.92
C CYS A 164 -5.46 4.21 6.06
N PRO A 165 -4.21 3.90 6.45
CA PRO A 165 -3.41 2.85 5.81
C PRO A 165 -4.05 1.49 6.09
N TYR A 166 -4.60 0.87 5.05
CA TYR A 166 -5.35 -0.37 5.13
C TYR A 166 -4.62 -1.48 4.38
N TYR A 167 -4.50 -2.64 5.01
CA TYR A 167 -3.87 -3.82 4.43
C TYR A 167 -4.89 -4.93 4.23
N GLU A 168 -5.02 -5.39 2.99
CA GLU A 168 -5.84 -6.55 2.61
C GLU A 168 -5.17 -7.31 1.47
N LYS A 169 -5.22 -8.66 1.53
CA LYS A 169 -4.79 -9.56 0.45
C LYS A 169 -3.47 -9.12 -0.16
N SER A 170 -2.45 -8.98 0.69
CA SER A 170 -1.10 -8.73 0.20
C SER A 170 -0.92 -7.36 -0.49
N HIS A 171 -1.80 -6.40 -0.21
CA HIS A 171 -1.76 -5.09 -0.82
C HIS A 171 -2.03 -3.98 0.19
N TRP A 172 -1.22 -2.92 0.12
CA TRP A 172 -1.40 -1.70 0.89
C TRP A 172 -2.26 -0.71 0.12
N MET A 173 -3.28 -0.19 0.79
CA MET A 173 -4.14 0.86 0.30
C MET A 173 -4.12 2.03 1.29
N LEU A 174 -4.14 3.26 0.78
CA LEU A 174 -4.36 4.43 1.61
C LEU A 174 -5.76 4.97 1.34
N LEU A 175 -6.64 4.84 2.32
CA LEU A 175 -7.93 5.52 2.28
C LEU A 175 -7.76 6.90 2.94
N VAL A 176 -8.32 7.93 2.31
CA VAL A 176 -8.28 9.30 2.83
C VAL A 176 -9.72 9.76 3.04
N LEU A 177 -10.08 10.05 4.28
CA LEU A 177 -11.38 10.61 4.62
C LEU A 177 -11.26 12.13 4.68
N CYS A 178 -11.99 12.83 3.82
CA CYS A 178 -12.07 14.29 3.83
C CYS A 178 -13.28 14.71 4.66
N LEU A 179 -13.04 15.38 5.79
CA LEU A 179 -14.09 15.84 6.71
C LEU A 179 -14.45 17.32 6.51
N SER A 180 -13.78 18.03 5.60
CA SER A 180 -14.14 19.40 5.23
C SER A 180 -15.63 19.49 4.95
N LYS A 181 -16.31 20.47 5.56
CA LYS A 181 -17.68 20.81 5.18
C LYS A 181 -17.65 21.19 3.70
N ARG A 182 -18.56 20.63 2.91
CA ARG A 182 -18.88 21.18 1.59
C ARG A 182 -19.37 22.61 1.84
N GLU A 183 -18.67 23.59 1.29
CA GLU A 183 -19.20 24.95 1.11
C GLU A 183 -20.37 24.93 0.13
#